data_AF-A0A521JVW3-F1
#
_entry.id   AF-A0A521JVW3-F1
#
_cell.length_a   1.000
_cell.length_b   1.000
_cell.length_c   1.000
_cell.angle_alpha   90.00
_cell.angle_beta   90.00
_cell.angle_gamma   90.00
#
_symmetry.space_group_name_H-M   'P 1'
#
loop_
_entity.id
_entity.type
_entity.pdbx_description
1 polymer ?
#
loop_
_entity_poly.entity_id
_entity_poly.type
_entity_poly.pdbx_seq_one_letter_code
_entity_poly.pdbx_strand_id
1 'polypeptide(L)'
;MPEIVSTYTTRVSGLWSSRHEVALETANGREVQGTLTIERGPLGAVRSGTYRPIKGAVFVFERDPGMVRGQFMMWSESREWIGSTIRFHALRRVIDINTGGKPFKLAPREGFGRGWSLYAPKTGEVARICMPIVGRSARIEVYRKTPYTLLLLAYFLGTQALLESLWPGPTAQKMAAEAV
;
A
#
# COMPACT_ATOMS: atom_id res chain seq x y z
N MET A 1 -7.35 5.62 -20.43
CA MET A 1 -6.88 4.97 -19.18
C MET A 1 -5.41 4.65 -19.34
N PRO A 2 -4.57 4.82 -18.30
CA PRO A 2 -3.15 4.50 -18.41
C PRO A 2 -2.93 3.00 -18.61
N GLU A 3 -1.93 2.65 -19.42
CA GLU A 3 -1.59 1.26 -19.73
C GLU A 3 -0.99 0.55 -18.50
N ILE A 4 -1.35 -0.72 -18.29
CA ILE A 4 -0.83 -1.51 -17.17
C ILE A 4 0.54 -2.06 -17.55
N VAL A 5 1.56 -1.65 -16.81
CA VAL A 5 2.95 -2.12 -16.97
C VAL A 5 3.16 -3.47 -16.28
N SER A 6 2.57 -3.66 -15.09
CA SER A 6 2.68 -4.91 -14.34
C SER A 6 1.50 -5.10 -13.41
N THR A 7 1.09 -6.34 -13.19
CA THR A 7 0.04 -6.69 -12.22
C THR A 7 0.60 -7.61 -11.14
N TYR A 8 0.38 -7.25 -9.88
CA TYR A 8 0.63 -8.14 -8.74
C TYR A 8 -0.68 -8.62 -8.14
N THR A 9 -0.67 -9.82 -7.56
CA THR A 9 -1.82 -10.41 -6.88
C THR A 9 -1.42 -10.89 -5.49
N THR A 10 -2.29 -10.66 -4.52
CA THR A 10 -2.06 -11.06 -3.13
C THR A 10 -3.06 -12.12 -2.69
N ARG A 11 -2.57 -13.19 -2.04
CA ARG A 11 -3.42 -14.14 -1.32
C ARG A 11 -3.21 -13.95 0.18
N VAL A 12 -4.31 -13.81 0.92
CA VAL A 12 -4.25 -13.55 2.35
C VAL A 12 -4.78 -14.75 3.12
N SER A 13 -3.99 -15.22 4.08
CA SER A 13 -4.37 -16.26 5.04
C SER A 13 -4.16 -15.75 6.48
N GLY A 14 -4.75 -16.44 7.45
CA GLY A 14 -4.69 -16.06 8.86
C GLY A 14 -5.77 -15.05 9.28
N LEU A 15 -6.28 -15.24 10.50
CA LEU A 15 -7.35 -14.42 11.08
C LEU A 15 -6.79 -13.26 11.89
N TRP A 16 -5.92 -13.55 12.86
CA TRP A 16 -5.35 -12.59 13.81
C TRP A 16 -4.08 -11.93 13.28
N SER A 17 -3.03 -12.71 13.05
CA SER A 17 -1.86 -12.31 12.28
C SER A 17 -2.06 -12.78 10.85
N SER A 18 -2.10 -11.85 9.90
CA SER A 18 -2.39 -12.17 8.50
C SER A 18 -1.10 -12.35 7.71
N ARG A 19 -1.07 -13.37 6.85
CA ARG A 19 0.01 -13.66 5.92
C ARG A 19 -0.47 -13.35 4.50
N HIS A 20 0.24 -12.47 3.83
CA HIS A 20 -0.09 -11.94 2.51
C HIS A 20 1.00 -12.40 1.54
N GLU A 21 0.71 -13.42 0.74
CA GLU A 21 1.60 -13.87 -0.32
C GLU A 21 1.44 -12.96 -1.53
N VAL A 22 2.49 -12.24 -1.90
CA VAL A 22 2.52 -11.31 -3.03
C VAL A 22 3.18 -12.00 -4.22
N ALA A 23 2.53 -11.96 -5.38
CA ALA A 23 3.04 -12.57 -6.59
C ALA A 23 2.85 -11.66 -7.80
N LEU A 24 3.75 -11.74 -8.76
CA LEU A 24 3.66 -11.10 -10.06
C LEU A 24 2.84 -11.98 -11.00
N GLU A 25 1.94 -11.38 -11.76
CA GLU A 25 1.20 -12.05 -12.84
C GLU A 25 2.04 -11.99 -14.11
N THR A 26 2.36 -13.16 -14.67
CA THR A 26 3.18 -13.34 -15.88
C THR A 26 2.43 -14.18 -16.90
N ALA A 27 2.91 -14.24 -18.14
CA ALA A 27 2.33 -15.10 -19.18
C ALA A 27 2.31 -16.59 -18.78
N ASN A 28 3.27 -17.03 -17.94
CA ASN A 28 3.41 -18.41 -17.48
C ASN A 28 2.65 -18.68 -16.17
N GLY A 29 1.86 -17.72 -15.69
CA GLY A 29 1.10 -17.81 -14.45
C GLY A 29 1.63 -16.90 -13.35
N ARG A 30 1.44 -17.33 -12.09
CA ARG A 30 1.68 -16.50 -10.89
C ARG A 30 3.04 -16.81 -10.28
N GLU A 31 3.97 -15.86 -10.35
CA GLU A 31 5.31 -15.97 -9.77
C GLU A 31 5.35 -15.29 -8.40
N VAL A 32 5.51 -16.07 -7.33
CA VAL A 32 5.58 -15.53 -5.97
C VAL A 32 6.83 -14.66 -5.82
N GLN A 33 6.66 -13.44 -5.33
CA GLN A 33 7.76 -12.49 -5.10
C GLN A 33 8.19 -12.49 -3.64
N GLY A 34 7.25 -12.73 -2.73
CA GLY A 34 7.52 -12.78 -1.30
C GLY A 34 6.26 -12.88 -0.45
N THR A 35 6.47 -12.81 0.86
CA THR A 35 5.39 -12.88 1.86
C THR A 35 5.47 -11.67 2.79
N LEU A 36 4.38 -10.92 2.92
CA LEU A 36 4.15 -9.93 3.97
C LEU A 36 3.39 -10.58 5.12
N THR A 37 3.99 -10.64 6.31
CA THR A 37 3.29 -11.00 7.54
C THR A 37 2.92 -9.72 8.28
N ILE A 38 1.67 -9.61 8.73
CA ILE A 38 1.18 -8.49 9.54
C ILE A 38 0.88 -9.01 10.94
N GLU A 39 1.48 -8.37 11.93
CA GLU A 39 1.34 -8.72 13.34
C GLU A 39 0.43 -7.71 14.04
N ARG A 40 -0.52 -8.24 14.82
CA ARG A 40 -1.47 -7.44 15.58
C ARG A 40 -1.26 -7.62 17.07
N GLY A 41 -1.27 -6.51 17.80
CA GLY A 41 -1.19 -6.50 19.25
C GLY A 41 -2.53 -6.82 19.93
N PRO A 42 -2.59 -6.70 21.26
CA PRO A 42 -3.84 -6.71 22.01
C PRO A 42 -4.82 -5.69 21.43
N LEU A 43 -6.12 -6.00 21.44
CA LEU A 43 -7.18 -5.20 20.83
C LEU A 43 -7.17 -5.14 19.28
N GLY A 44 -6.37 -5.98 18.61
CA GLY A 44 -6.41 -6.13 17.15
C GLY A 44 -5.75 -4.98 16.37
N ALA A 45 -5.05 -4.07 17.03
CA ALA A 45 -4.29 -3.01 16.37
C ALA A 45 -3.05 -3.58 15.68
N VAL A 46 -2.79 -3.16 14.43
CA VAL A 46 -1.55 -3.55 13.72
C VAL A 46 -0.34 -2.93 14.40
N ARG A 47 0.59 -3.77 14.86
CA ARG A 47 1.82 -3.37 15.56
C ARG A 47 2.98 -3.23 14.59
N SER A 48 3.13 -4.22 13.71
CA SER A 48 4.26 -4.35 12.81
C SER A 48 3.87 -5.16 11.57
N GLY A 49 4.71 -5.09 10.55
CA GLY A 49 4.69 -6.01 9.43
C GLY A 49 6.11 -6.41 9.05
N THR A 50 6.27 -7.58 8.44
CA THR A 50 7.55 -8.03 7.90
C THR A 50 7.32 -8.61 6.53
N TYR A 51 7.93 -8.01 5.52
CA TYR A 51 7.96 -8.57 4.17
C TYR A 51 9.28 -9.30 3.93
N ARG A 52 9.16 -10.60 3.67
CA ARG A 52 10.26 -11.48 3.30
C ARG A 52 10.17 -11.79 1.80
N PRO A 53 11.03 -11.21 0.94
CA PRO A 53 11.08 -11.59 -0.46
C PRO A 53 11.65 -13.01 -0.62
N ILE A 54 11.41 -13.63 -1.79
CA ILE A 54 12.12 -14.89 -2.14
C ILE A 54 13.62 -14.62 -2.33
N LYS A 55 13.97 -13.44 -2.86
CA LYS A 55 15.34 -12.98 -3.07
C LYS A 55 15.48 -11.52 -2.67
N GLY A 56 16.54 -11.18 -1.95
CA GLY A 56 16.85 -9.81 -1.53
C GLY A 56 16.64 -9.57 -0.03
N ALA A 57 16.67 -8.30 0.36
CA ALA A 57 16.62 -7.89 1.76
C ALA A 57 15.21 -7.96 2.36
N VAL A 58 15.14 -8.26 3.65
CA VAL A 58 13.88 -8.21 4.42
C VAL A 58 13.49 -6.75 4.65
N PHE A 59 12.19 -6.47 4.55
CA PHE A 59 11.62 -5.17 4.88
C PHE A 59 10.75 -5.27 6.11
N VAL A 60 10.92 -4.34 7.04
CA VAL A 60 10.19 -4.30 8.30
C VAL A 60 9.36 -3.02 8.35
N PHE A 61 8.08 -3.17 8.67
CA PHE A 61 7.13 -2.09 8.85
C PHE A 61 6.89 -1.92 10.34
N GLU A 62 7.22 -0.77 10.88
CA GLU A 62 7.08 -0.47 12.30
C GLU A 62 6.31 0.83 12.50
N ARG A 63 5.57 0.91 13.61
CA ARG A 63 5.00 2.17 14.05
C ARG A 63 6.10 3.08 14.56
N ASP A 64 5.96 4.37 14.28
CA ASP A 64 6.86 5.37 14.84
C ASP A 64 6.72 5.42 16.38
N PRO A 65 7.80 5.18 17.15
CA PRO A 65 7.75 5.24 18.60
C PRO A 65 7.31 6.62 19.11
N GLY A 66 6.35 6.64 20.05
CA GLY A 66 5.87 7.88 20.69
C GLY A 66 4.68 8.55 20.00
N MET A 67 4.23 8.06 18.84
CA MET A 67 3.02 8.56 18.19
C MET A 67 1.82 7.62 18.35
N VAL A 68 0.73 8.19 18.86
CA VAL A 68 -0.57 7.50 19.07
C VAL A 68 -1.31 7.25 17.76
N ARG A 69 -0.93 7.95 16.67
CA ARG A 69 -1.62 7.92 15.37
C ARG A 69 -0.82 7.09 14.35
N GLY A 70 -1.53 6.42 13.44
CA GLY A 70 -1.05 5.35 12.54
C GLY A 70 0.05 5.69 11.55
N GLN A 71 1.14 6.33 11.96
CA GLN A 71 2.31 6.52 11.13
C GLN A 71 3.14 5.24 11.14
N PHE A 72 3.52 4.78 9.95
CA PHE A 72 4.37 3.61 9.79
C PHE A 72 5.60 3.98 8.98
N MET A 73 6.73 3.48 9.43
CA MET A 73 7.99 3.53 8.70
C MET A 73 8.32 2.14 8.19
N MET A 74 8.86 2.09 6.97
CA MET A 74 9.43 0.89 6.40
C MET A 74 10.94 1.00 6.41
N TRP A 75 11.58 -0.03 6.96
CA TRP A 75 13.03 -0.17 7.08
C TRP A 75 13.48 -1.34 6.20
N SER A 76 14.53 -1.11 5.41
CA SER A 76 15.33 -2.20 4.82
C SER A 76 16.48 -2.57 5.76
N GLU A 77 17.12 -3.71 5.51
CA GLU A 77 18.39 -4.08 6.17
C GLU A 77 19.50 -3.04 5.98
N SER A 78 19.50 -2.32 4.86
CA SER A 78 20.42 -1.21 4.59
C SER A 78 20.09 0.08 5.36
N ARG A 79 19.04 0.08 6.20
CA ARG A 79 18.51 1.25 6.94
C ARG A 79 18.06 2.40 6.04
N GLU A 80 17.75 2.12 4.77
CA GLU A 80 17.01 3.07 3.95
C GLU A 80 15.56 3.09 4.43
N TRP A 81 15.07 4.27 4.78
CA TRP A 81 13.73 4.44 5.34
C TRP A 81 12.79 5.06 4.30
N ILE A 82 11.58 4.51 4.23
CA ILE A 82 10.44 5.20 3.61
C ILE A 82 9.43 5.46 4.71
N GLY A 83 9.15 6.72 4.95
CA GLY A 83 8.20 7.15 5.97
C GLY A 83 6.82 7.32 5.37
N SER A 84 5.79 6.97 6.13
CA SER A 84 4.43 7.34 5.80
C SER A 84 3.77 8.00 6.99
N THR A 85 3.01 9.04 6.71
CA THR A 85 2.18 9.69 7.69
C THR A 85 0.73 9.45 7.28
N ILE A 86 0.05 8.54 8.00
CA ILE A 86 -1.41 8.49 7.96
C ILE A 86 -1.92 9.70 8.74
N ARG A 87 -2.11 10.83 8.05
CA ARG A 87 -2.88 11.97 8.56
C ARG A 87 -4.35 11.62 8.41
N PHE A 88 -4.90 11.03 9.47
CA PHE A 88 -6.34 10.82 9.58
C PHE A 88 -7.05 12.19 9.54
N HIS A 89 -7.60 12.53 8.38
CA HIS A 89 -8.62 13.56 8.25
C HIS A 89 -9.95 12.84 7.99
N ALA A 90 -10.89 12.94 8.93
CA ALA A 90 -12.23 12.35 8.78
C ALA A 90 -12.94 12.76 7.47
N LEU A 91 -12.56 13.91 6.89
CA LEU A 91 -13.05 14.43 5.61
C LEU A 91 -12.09 14.22 4.42
N ARG A 92 -10.79 13.99 4.67
CA ARG A 92 -9.78 13.77 3.62
C ARG A 92 -9.10 12.43 3.84
N ARG A 93 -9.64 11.40 3.20
CA ARG A 93 -9.12 10.02 3.20
C ARG A 93 -7.88 9.93 2.33
N VAL A 94 -6.80 10.59 2.72
CA VAL A 94 -5.54 10.62 1.95
C VAL A 94 -4.40 10.31 2.90
N ILE A 95 -3.55 9.39 2.49
CA ILE A 95 -2.34 9.00 3.22
C ILE A 95 -1.15 9.56 2.45
N ASP A 96 -0.36 10.40 3.11
CA ASP A 96 0.85 10.97 2.55
C ASP A 96 2.02 10.01 2.80
N ILE A 97 2.76 9.68 1.74
CA ILE A 97 3.93 8.80 1.77
C ILE A 97 5.14 9.63 1.34
N ASN A 98 6.18 9.67 2.17
CA ASN A 98 7.39 10.41 1.89
C ASN A 98 8.57 9.44 1.66
N THR A 99 9.16 9.53 0.47
CA THR A 99 10.28 8.68 0.02
C THR A 99 11.63 9.40 0.06
N GLY A 100 11.73 10.53 0.77
CA GLY A 100 12.94 11.36 0.85
C GLY A 100 13.18 12.25 -0.38
N GLY A 101 12.74 11.83 -1.57
CA GLY A 101 12.85 12.60 -2.80
C GLY A 101 11.54 13.19 -3.32
N LYS A 102 10.47 12.38 -3.37
CA LYS A 102 9.16 12.80 -3.90
C LYS A 102 8.04 12.40 -2.93
N PRO A 103 7.10 13.31 -2.63
CA PRO A 103 5.90 12.95 -1.90
C PRO A 103 5.01 12.09 -2.82
N PHE A 104 4.34 11.10 -2.25
CA PHE A 104 3.31 10.32 -2.91
C PHE A 104 2.04 10.39 -2.08
N LYS A 105 0.89 10.25 -2.73
CA LYS A 105 -0.40 10.25 -2.05
C LYS A 105 -1.16 8.98 -2.35
N LEU A 106 -1.66 8.34 -1.31
CA LEU A 106 -2.53 7.18 -1.41
C LEU A 106 -3.96 7.63 -1.04
N ALA A 107 -4.88 7.52 -1.98
CA ALA A 107 -6.29 7.90 -1.78
C ALA A 107 -7.22 6.75 -2.19
N PRO A 108 -8.47 6.69 -1.70
CA PRO A 108 -9.44 5.73 -2.19
C PRO A 108 -9.57 5.82 -3.70
N ARG A 109 -9.92 4.70 -4.32
CA ARG A 109 -10.13 4.66 -5.77
C ARG A 109 -11.27 5.60 -6.18
N GLU A 110 -11.19 6.04 -7.43
CA GLU A 110 -12.31 6.73 -8.06
C GLU A 110 -13.49 5.76 -8.22
N GLY A 111 -14.68 6.19 -7.81
CA GLY A 111 -15.89 5.36 -7.78
C GLY A 111 -16.07 4.52 -6.51
N PHE A 112 -17.19 3.82 -6.42
CA PHE A 112 -17.48 2.94 -5.28
C PHE A 112 -16.71 1.62 -5.41
N GLY A 113 -16.14 1.15 -4.29
CA GLY A 113 -15.40 -0.12 -4.25
C GLY A 113 -14.42 -0.15 -3.09
N ARG A 114 -13.67 -1.23 -2.95
CA ARG A 114 -12.57 -1.32 -1.98
C ARG A 114 -11.24 -1.18 -2.69
N GLY A 115 -10.34 -0.42 -2.09
CA GLY A 115 -8.99 -0.25 -2.60
C GLY A 115 -8.52 1.19 -2.75
N TRP A 116 -7.27 1.31 -3.13
CA TRP A 116 -6.53 2.57 -3.08
C TRP A 116 -5.84 2.85 -4.41
N SER A 117 -5.70 4.12 -4.76
CA SER A 117 -4.91 4.61 -5.87
C SER A 117 -3.74 5.41 -5.33
N LEU A 118 -2.54 5.10 -5.84
CA LEU A 118 -1.29 5.75 -5.50
C LEU A 118 -0.98 6.80 -6.57
N TYR A 119 -0.71 8.03 -6.14
CA TYR A 119 -0.48 9.19 -6.99
C TYR A 119 0.92 9.75 -6.77
N ALA A 120 1.58 10.13 -7.86
CA ALA A 120 2.81 10.90 -7.85
C ALA A 120 2.57 12.35 -8.31
N PRO A 121 3.34 13.30 -7.79
CA PRO A 121 3.31 14.70 -8.22
C PRO A 121 3.53 14.80 -9.71
N LYS A 122 2.73 15.64 -10.38
CA LYS A 122 2.77 15.97 -11.81
C LYS A 122 2.47 14.80 -12.77
N THR A 123 2.59 13.57 -12.29
CA THR A 123 2.59 12.35 -13.10
C THR A 123 1.23 11.65 -13.05
N GLY A 124 0.45 11.90 -11.98
CA GLY A 124 -0.89 11.35 -11.79
C GLY A 124 -0.86 9.97 -11.15
N GLU A 125 -1.82 9.11 -11.49
CA GLU A 125 -1.94 7.76 -10.95
C GLU A 125 -0.76 6.88 -11.40
N VAL A 126 -0.18 6.17 -10.44
CA VAL A 126 1.03 5.38 -10.58
C VAL A 126 0.73 3.90 -10.40
N ALA A 127 -0.10 3.58 -9.41
CA ALA A 127 -0.55 2.23 -9.15
C ALA A 127 -1.94 2.26 -8.53
N ARG A 128 -2.66 1.13 -8.65
CA ARG A 128 -3.99 0.94 -8.12
C ARG A 128 -4.08 -0.41 -7.44
N ILE A 129 -4.51 -0.41 -6.20
CA ILE A 129 -4.74 -1.56 -5.36
C ILE A 129 -6.24 -1.81 -5.36
N CYS A 130 -6.69 -2.80 -6.12
CA CYS A 130 -8.07 -3.26 -6.20
C CYS A 130 -8.31 -4.37 -5.19
N MET A 131 -9.31 -4.20 -4.32
CA MET A 131 -9.73 -5.25 -3.39
C MET A 131 -11.18 -5.63 -3.68
N PRO A 132 -11.52 -6.93 -3.65
CA PRO A 132 -12.89 -7.38 -3.80
C PRO A 132 -13.72 -6.95 -2.59
N ILE A 133 -15.03 -6.78 -2.78
CA ILE A 133 -15.96 -6.49 -1.69
C ILE A 133 -15.89 -7.60 -0.64
N VAL A 134 -15.89 -8.85 -1.10
CA VAL A 134 -15.78 -10.07 -0.27
C VAL A 134 -14.37 -10.64 -0.36
N GLY A 135 -13.77 -10.93 0.80
CA GLY A 135 -12.42 -11.47 0.91
C GLY A 135 -11.35 -10.44 1.30
N ARG A 136 -10.10 -10.89 1.33
CA ARG A 136 -8.92 -10.12 1.75
C ARG A 136 -7.81 -10.06 0.69
N SER A 137 -7.98 -10.79 -0.41
CA SER A 137 -7.05 -10.76 -1.56
C SER A 137 -7.08 -9.39 -2.24
N ALA A 138 -6.05 -9.06 -2.99
CA ALA A 138 -5.95 -7.81 -3.72
C ALA A 138 -5.25 -8.02 -5.06
N ARG A 139 -5.57 -7.16 -6.02
CA ARG A 139 -4.89 -7.02 -7.29
C ARG A 139 -4.25 -5.64 -7.32
N ILE A 140 -2.96 -5.55 -7.58
CA ILE A 140 -2.20 -4.30 -7.63
C ILE A 140 -1.79 -4.08 -9.08
N GLU A 141 -2.45 -3.14 -9.75
CA GLU A 141 -2.15 -2.72 -11.11
C GLU A 141 -1.14 -1.58 -11.05
N VAL A 142 -0.04 -1.69 -11.78
CA VAL A 142 1.00 -0.66 -11.82
C VAL A 142 1.02 -0.06 -13.22
N TYR A 143 0.88 1.25 -13.31
CA TYR A 143 0.81 1.98 -14.57
C TYR A 143 2.14 2.64 -14.96
N ARG A 144 3.05 2.80 -14.00
CA ARG A 144 4.34 3.46 -14.21
C ARG A 144 5.44 2.80 -13.41
N LYS A 145 6.69 2.91 -13.91
CA LYS A 145 7.87 2.37 -13.21
C LYS A 145 7.97 3.00 -11.82
N THR A 146 7.78 2.17 -10.80
CA THR A 146 7.67 2.58 -9.40
C THR A 146 8.53 1.64 -8.56
N PRO A 147 9.24 2.14 -7.54
CA PRO A 147 9.96 1.28 -6.61
C PRO A 147 9.01 0.26 -5.98
N TYR A 148 9.39 -1.02 -6.02
CA TYR A 148 8.57 -2.10 -5.46
C TYR A 148 8.31 -1.90 -3.97
N THR A 149 9.29 -1.35 -3.25
CA THR A 149 9.20 -0.96 -1.83
C THR A 149 8.04 0.00 -1.57
N LEU A 150 7.86 1.01 -2.43
CA LEU A 150 6.75 1.95 -2.32
C LEU A 150 5.40 1.27 -2.54
N LEU A 151 5.31 0.32 -3.49
CA LEU A 151 4.10 -0.45 -3.73
C LEU A 151 3.74 -1.33 -2.52
N LEU A 152 4.74 -1.96 -1.90
CA LEU A 152 4.55 -2.76 -0.69
C LEU A 152 4.07 -1.91 0.48
N LEU A 153 4.66 -0.73 0.68
CA LEU A 153 4.24 0.20 1.73
C LEU A 153 2.81 0.69 1.48
N ALA A 154 2.50 1.13 0.26
CA ALA A 154 1.15 1.54 -0.12
C ALA A 154 0.12 0.43 0.10
N TYR A 155 0.46 -0.82 -0.26
CA TYR A 155 -0.38 -1.97 -0.01
C TYR A 155 -0.59 -2.22 1.50
N PHE A 156 0.50 -2.22 2.27
CA PHE A 156 0.44 -2.41 3.73
C PHE A 156 -0.47 -1.37 4.39
N LEU A 157 -0.26 -0.08 4.11
CA LEU A 157 -1.10 1.00 4.63
C LEU A 157 -2.56 0.86 4.19
N GLY A 158 -2.77 0.57 2.90
CA GLY A 158 -4.12 0.38 2.34
C GLY A 158 -4.88 -0.78 2.99
N THR A 159 -4.19 -1.84 3.41
CA THR A 159 -4.83 -2.96 4.13
C THR A 159 -5.25 -2.62 5.56
N GLN A 160 -4.65 -1.59 6.17
CA GLN A 160 -5.01 -1.14 7.51
C GLN A 160 -6.22 -0.21 7.49
N ALA A 161 -6.34 0.60 6.45
CA ALA A 161 -7.40 1.60 6.28
C ALA A 161 -8.54 1.11 5.37
N LEU A 162 -8.73 -0.20 5.20
CA LEU A 162 -9.67 -0.79 4.22
C LEU A 162 -11.10 -0.20 4.27
N LEU A 163 -11.62 0.09 5.45
CA LEU A 163 -12.97 0.62 5.62
C LEU A 163 -13.12 2.04 5.06
N GLU A 164 -12.05 2.83 5.10
CA GLU A 164 -12.05 4.18 4.52
C GLU A 164 -12.09 4.14 2.99
N SER A 165 -11.54 3.08 2.41
CA SER A 165 -11.49 2.93 0.96
C SER A 165 -12.84 2.65 0.29
N LEU A 166 -13.89 2.31 1.08
CA LEU A 166 -15.22 1.95 0.58
C LEU A 166 -15.91 3.08 -0.18
N TRP A 167 -15.63 4.31 0.24
CA TRP A 167 -16.25 5.50 -0.32
C TRP A 167 -15.37 6.08 -1.43
N PRO A 168 -15.99 6.65 -2.47
CA PRO A 168 -15.28 7.15 -3.63
C PRO A 168 -14.25 8.21 -3.23
N GLY A 169 -13.04 8.03 -3.75
CA GLY A 169 -11.95 8.97 -3.59
C GLY A 169 -12.08 10.17 -4.54
N PRO A 170 -11.24 11.19 -4.33
CA PRO A 170 -11.08 12.29 -5.27
C PRO A 170 -10.61 11.79 -6.63
N THR A 171 -10.99 12.50 -7.70
CA THR A 171 -10.54 12.20 -9.07
C THR A 171 -9.04 12.36 -9.21
N ALA A 172 -8.43 11.60 -10.13
CA ALA A 172 -6.99 11.63 -10.36
C ALA A 172 -6.43 13.03 -10.64
N GLN A 173 -7.20 13.89 -11.32
CA GLN A 173 -6.82 15.28 -11.61
C GLN A 173 -6.69 16.14 -10.34
N LYS A 174 -7.64 16.02 -9.40
CA LYS A 174 -7.58 16.75 -8.12
C LYS A 174 -6.38 16.30 -7.30
N MET A 175 -6.11 15.00 -7.28
CA MET A 175 -4.97 14.43 -6.55
C MET A 175 -3.62 14.84 -7.15
N ALA A 176 -3.52 14.89 -8.47
CA ALA A 176 -2.31 15.35 -9.14
C ALA A 176 -2.01 16.83 -8.86
N ALA A 177 -3.05 17.66 -8.75
CA ALA A 177 -2.92 19.09 -8.41
C ALA A 177 -2.52 19.29 -6.93
N GLU A 178 -3.07 18.50 -6.01
CA GLU A 178 -2.75 18.60 -4.58
C GLU A 178 -1.39 18.00 -4.20
N ALA A 179 -0.78 17.19 -5.07
CA ALA A 179 0.53 16.56 -4.83
C ALA A 179 1.72 17.48 -5.11
N VAL A 180 1.49 18.66 -5.70
CA VAL A 180 2.48 19.73 -5.94
C VAL A 180 2.71 20.51 -4.65
#